data_AF-A0A540NR56-F1
#
_entry.id   AF-A0A540NR56-F1
#
_cell.length_a   1.000
_cell.length_b   1.000
_cell.length_c   1.000
_cell.angle_alpha   90.00
_cell.angle_beta   90.00
_cell.angle_gamma   90.00
#
_symmetry.space_group_name_H-M   'P 1'
#
loop_
_entity.id
_entity.type
_entity.pdbx_description
1 polymer ?
#
loop_
_entity_poly.entity_id
_entity_poly.type
_entity_poly.pdbx_seq_one_letter_code
_entity_poly.pdbx_strand_id
1 'polypeptide(L)'
;MWITTFSFATAEQGTGNISLDASLYTDNNSYWLSNSGQFAIGFYNEGNKLVVGIWYAKIQQKTIIWTTNCDAPLPISNDVKLLLSGDGIRVVLLDYRVVIATSTI
;
A
#
# COMPACT_ATOMS: atom_id res chain seq x y z
N MET A 1 26.80 -23.42 19.25
CA MET A 1 26.21 -23.33 17.91
C MET A 1 24.73 -23.07 18.10
N TRP A 2 24.24 -21.88 17.74
CA TRP A 2 22.83 -21.50 17.89
C TRP A 2 22.28 -21.25 16.50
N ILE A 3 21.20 -21.92 16.11
CA ILE A 3 20.56 -21.72 14.81
C ILE A 3 19.28 -20.92 15.09
N THR A 4 19.23 -19.67 14.62
CA THR A 4 17.99 -18.89 14.60
C THR A 4 17.21 -19.22 13.33
N THR A 5 16.03 -19.82 13.51
CA THR A 5 15.05 -19.99 12.44
C THR A 5 14.28 -18.69 12.25
N PHE A 6 14.45 -18.04 11.11
CA PHE A 6 13.60 -16.93 10.70
C PHE A 6 12.34 -17.51 10.03
N SER A 7 11.17 -17.25 10.60
CA SER A 7 9.91 -17.47 9.91
C SER A 7 9.57 -16.21 9.14
N PHE A 8 9.53 -16.31 7.81
CA PHE A 8 9.00 -15.24 6.97
C PHE A 8 7.49 -15.44 6.89
N ALA A 9 6.72 -14.47 7.36
CA ALA A 9 5.30 -14.43 7.04
C ALA A 9 5.16 -14.13 5.55
N THR A 10 4.52 -15.02 4.80
CA THR A 10 4.18 -14.80 3.40
C THR A 10 2.97 -13.88 3.35
N ALA A 11 3.19 -12.60 3.06
CA ALA A 11 2.10 -11.70 2.67
C ALA A 11 1.62 -12.05 1.25
N GLU A 12 0.33 -11.87 0.96
CA GLU A 12 -0.25 -12.10 -0.36
C GLU A 12 0.32 -11.08 -1.37
N GLN A 13 1.36 -11.49 -2.10
CA GLN A 13 2.01 -10.68 -3.12
C GLN A 13 1.23 -10.75 -4.42
N GLY A 14 0.44 -9.71 -4.72
CA GLY A 14 -0.10 -9.52 -6.05
C GLY A 14 1.04 -9.37 -7.05
N THR A 15 1.26 -10.40 -7.87
CA THR A 15 2.32 -10.43 -8.89
C THR A 15 1.73 -9.98 -10.22
N GLY A 16 2.20 -8.85 -10.76
CA GLY A 16 1.87 -8.42 -12.13
C GLY A 16 0.68 -7.48 -12.26
N ASN A 17 0.06 -7.48 -13.45
CA ASN A 17 -0.99 -6.55 -13.85
C ASN A 17 -2.13 -6.52 -12.81
N ILE A 18 -2.39 -5.33 -12.27
CA ILE A 18 -3.45 -5.12 -11.29
C ILE A 18 -4.77 -5.02 -12.05
N SER A 19 -5.73 -5.87 -11.71
CA SER A 19 -7.07 -5.83 -12.31
C SER A 19 -7.85 -4.61 -11.83
N LEU A 20 -8.79 -4.16 -12.64
CA LEU A 20 -9.75 -3.15 -12.21
C LEU A 20 -10.52 -3.64 -10.98
N ASP A 21 -10.84 -2.73 -10.07
CA ASP A 21 -11.49 -2.98 -8.78
C ASP A 21 -10.66 -3.81 -7.78
N ALA A 22 -9.38 -4.07 -8.07
CA ALA A 22 -8.47 -4.63 -7.09
C ALA A 22 -8.30 -3.68 -5.90
N SER A 23 -8.20 -4.26 -4.69
CA SER A 23 -8.00 -3.50 -3.47
C SER A 23 -6.90 -4.04 -2.57
N LEU A 24 -6.18 -3.14 -1.91
CA LEU A 24 -5.28 -3.43 -0.78
C LEU A 24 -5.89 -2.92 0.51
N TYR A 25 -5.65 -3.65 1.59
CA TYR A 25 -6.09 -3.31 2.94
C TYR A 25 -4.86 -3.03 3.82
N THR A 26 -5.07 -2.40 4.96
CA THR A 26 -4.00 -1.97 5.88
C THR A 26 -3.55 -3.06 6.86
N ASP A 27 -4.32 -4.12 6.99
CA ASP A 27 -4.21 -5.17 8.01
C ASP A 27 -3.07 -6.18 7.77
N ASN A 28 -2.66 -6.36 6.52
CA ASN A 28 -1.82 -7.49 6.10
C ASN A 28 -0.46 -7.08 5.52
N ASN A 29 -0.04 -5.82 5.70
CA ASN A 29 1.20 -5.30 5.13
C ASN A 29 1.29 -5.50 3.60
N SER A 30 0.15 -5.63 2.91
CA SER A 30 0.13 -5.94 1.48
C SER A 30 0.49 -4.75 0.61
N TYR A 31 1.06 -5.07 -0.53
CA TYR A 31 1.46 -4.13 -1.57
C TYR A 31 1.33 -4.79 -2.94
N TRP A 32 1.12 -3.97 -3.97
CA TRP A 32 1.22 -4.43 -5.34
C TRP A 32 2.65 -4.27 -5.82
N LEU A 33 3.22 -5.36 -6.30
CA LEU A 33 4.58 -5.39 -6.81
C LEU A 33 4.57 -5.17 -8.33
N SER A 34 5.45 -4.31 -8.83
CA SER A 34 5.63 -4.15 -10.27
C SER A 34 6.09 -5.45 -10.91
N ASN A 35 5.80 -5.64 -12.21
CA ASN A 35 6.21 -6.85 -12.93
C ASN A 35 7.74 -7.07 -12.93
N SER A 36 8.52 -5.98 -12.84
CA SER A 36 9.98 -6.03 -12.70
C SER A 36 10.48 -6.37 -11.29
N GLY A 37 9.58 -6.38 -10.30
CA GLY A 37 9.89 -6.52 -8.88
C GLY A 37 10.74 -5.38 -8.30
N GLN A 38 10.91 -4.28 -9.03
CA GLN A 38 11.73 -3.15 -8.59
C GLN A 38 10.96 -2.15 -7.74
N PHE A 39 9.66 -1.98 -8.02
CA PHE A 39 8.81 -1.00 -7.37
C PHE A 39 7.62 -1.68 -6.72
N ALA A 40 7.15 -1.11 -5.62
CA ALA A 40 5.91 -1.52 -4.99
C ALA A 40 5.08 -0.30 -4.62
N ILE A 41 3.76 -0.44 -4.66
CA ILE A 41 2.80 0.53 -4.18
C ILE A 41 1.91 -0.08 -3.10
N GLY A 42 1.60 0.70 -2.08
CA GLY A 42 0.76 0.27 -0.98
C GLY A 42 0.85 1.21 0.20
N PHE A 43 0.44 0.72 1.36
CA PHE A 43 0.46 1.48 2.60
C PHE A 43 1.82 1.41 3.31
N TYR A 44 2.21 2.49 3.96
CA TYR A 44 3.33 2.53 4.90
C TYR A 44 3.03 3.52 6.03
N ASN A 45 3.71 3.34 7.16
CA ASN A 45 3.58 4.22 8.31
C ASN A 45 4.67 5.30 8.26
N GLU A 46 4.26 6.55 8.36
CA GLU A 46 5.13 7.72 8.55
C GLU A 46 4.86 8.31 9.93
N GLY A 47 5.62 7.84 10.93
CA GLY A 47 5.32 8.12 12.34
C GLY A 47 3.97 7.53 12.74
N ASN A 48 3.03 8.39 13.14
CA ASN A 48 1.66 8.02 13.53
C ASN A 48 0.64 8.23 12.40
N LYS A 49 1.10 8.35 11.15
CA LYS A 49 0.23 8.51 9.98
C LYS A 49 0.35 7.30 9.08
N LEU A 50 -0.80 6.81 8.62
CA LEU A 50 -0.85 5.88 7.52
C LEU A 50 -0.76 6.67 6.21
N VAL A 51 0.05 6.22 5.26
CA VAL A 51 0.27 6.92 3.99
C VAL A 51 0.32 5.92 2.85
N VAL A 52 -0.09 6.33 1.65
CA VAL A 52 0.08 5.56 0.42
C VAL A 52 1.29 6.09 -0.34
N GLY A 53 2.15 5.19 -0.79
CA GLY A 53 3.33 5.60 -1.56
C GLY A 53 3.86 4.51 -2.47
N ILE A 54 4.85 4.91 -3.26
CA ILE A 54 5.63 4.02 -4.12
C ILE A 54 7.06 3.98 -3.59
N TRP A 55 7.65 2.80 -3.50
CA TRP A 55 9.01 2.60 -3.03
C TRP A 55 9.78 1.57 -3.85
N TYR A 56 11.11 1.57 -3.69
CA TYR A 56 11.98 0.51 -4.21
C TYR A 56 11.83 -0.77 -3.37
N ALA A 57 11.29 -1.83 -3.97
CA ALA A 57 10.97 -3.08 -3.28
C ALA A 57 12.21 -3.91 -2.91
N LYS A 58 13.32 -3.75 -3.66
CA LYS A 58 14.55 -4.54 -3.47
C LYS A 58 15.49 -4.00 -2.38
N ILE A 59 15.18 -2.82 -1.82
CA ILE A 59 15.99 -2.18 -0.78
C ILE A 59 15.27 -2.38 0.56
N GLN A 60 15.94 -2.99 1.54
CA GLN A 60 15.34 -3.27 2.86
C GLN A 60 14.87 -2.00 3.57
N GLN A 61 15.66 -0.93 3.44
CA GLN A 61 15.24 0.40 3.88
C GLN A 61 14.35 1.00 2.78
N LYS A 62 13.03 0.99 3.01
CA LYS A 62 12.02 1.48 2.05
C LYS A 62 12.38 2.91 1.60
N THR A 63 12.97 3.02 0.41
CA THR A 63 13.20 4.32 -0.22
C THR A 63 11.90 4.75 -0.89
N ILE A 64 11.18 5.66 -0.25
CA ILE A 64 9.96 6.26 -0.80
C ILE A 64 10.36 7.20 -1.94
N ILE A 65 9.80 6.96 -3.13
CA ILE A 65 10.05 7.79 -4.33
C ILE A 65 8.85 8.66 -4.70
N TRP A 66 7.67 8.31 -4.19
CA TRP A 66 6.45 9.09 -4.33
C TRP A 66 5.52 8.80 -3.16
N THR A 67 4.78 9.82 -2.72
CA THR A 67 3.78 9.72 -1.66
C THR A 67 2.53 10.50 -2.04
N THR A 68 1.37 10.07 -1.56
CA THR A 68 0.14 10.86 -1.70
C THR A 68 0.24 12.11 -0.83
N ASN A 69 -0.05 13.29 -1.39
CA ASN A 69 -0.19 14.51 -0.60
C ASN A 69 -1.59 14.56 0.06
N CYS A 70 -1.86 13.62 0.97
CA CYS A 70 -3.13 13.60 1.68
C CYS A 70 -3.08 14.67 2.77
N ASP A 71 -3.72 15.82 2.53
CA ASP A 71 -3.81 16.94 3.49
C ASP A 71 -4.46 16.52 4.83
N ALA A 72 -5.26 15.45 4.82
CA ALA A 72 -5.82 14.84 6.02
C ALA A 72 -5.00 13.60 6.42
N PRO A 73 -4.53 13.49 7.68
CA PRO A 73 -3.95 12.25 8.17
C PRO A 73 -5.00 11.13 8.09
N LEU A 74 -4.66 10.08 7.35
CA LEU A 74 -5.44 8.86 7.33
C LEU A 74 -5.54 8.31 8.77
N PRO A 75 -6.76 8.01 9.27
CA PRO A 75 -6.89 7.33 10.54
C PRO A 75 -6.15 5.99 10.46
N ILE A 76 -5.43 5.64 11.53
CA ILE A 76 -4.87 4.30 11.71
C ILE A 76 -6.05 3.37 12.04
N SER A 77 -6.88 3.08 11.06
CA SER A 77 -7.95 2.09 11.17
C SER A 77 -7.74 0.97 10.14
N ASN A 78 -8.33 -0.18 10.46
CA ASN A 78 -8.32 -1.37 9.60
C ASN A 78 -9.30 -1.20 8.43
N ASP A 79 -10.04 -0.09 8.40
CA ASP A 79 -11.15 0.17 7.49
C ASP A 79 -10.72 1.08 6.33
N VAL A 80 -9.43 1.10 6.00
CA VAL A 80 -8.94 1.84 4.83
C VAL A 80 -8.57 0.84 3.74
N LYS A 81 -9.07 1.08 2.52
CA LYS A 81 -8.61 0.37 1.34
C LYS A 81 -8.04 1.30 0.27
N LEU A 82 -7.00 0.82 -0.40
CA LEU A 82 -6.54 1.36 -1.67
C LEU A 82 -7.31 0.62 -2.76
N LEU A 83 -8.03 1.34 -3.62
CA LEU A 83 -8.83 0.80 -4.70
C LEU A 83 -8.29 1.28 -6.04
N LEU A 84 -8.04 0.36 -6.97
CA LEU A 84 -7.82 0.70 -8.37
C LEU A 84 -9.16 0.78 -9.10
N SER A 85 -9.58 1.99 -9.46
CA SER A 85 -10.80 2.26 -10.23
C SER A 85 -10.46 2.61 -11.67
N GLY A 86 -11.47 2.66 -12.56
CA GLY A 86 -11.30 3.10 -13.96
C GLY A 86 -10.68 4.48 -14.08
N ASP A 87 -10.95 5.33 -13.09
CA ASP A 87 -10.44 6.70 -13.00
C ASP A 87 -9.06 6.80 -12.30
N GLY A 88 -8.44 5.68 -11.95
CA GLY A 88 -7.14 5.62 -11.27
C GLY A 88 -7.20 5.14 -9.82
N ILE A 89 -6.20 5.53 -9.02
CA ILE A 89 -6.04 5.08 -7.64
C ILE A 89 -6.88 5.94 -6.69
N ARG A 90 -7.65 5.28 -5.83
CA ARG A 90 -8.50 5.90 -4.81
C ARG A 90 -8.19 5.33 -3.43
N VAL A 91 -8.16 6.21 -2.43
CA VAL A 91 -8.11 5.78 -1.02
C VAL A 91 -9.51 5.95 -0.43
N VAL A 92 -10.05 4.88 0.16
CA VAL A 92 -11.45 4.80 0.60
C VAL A 92 -11.55 4.33 2.04
N LEU A 93 -12.34 5.05 2.85
CA LEU A 93 -12.74 4.62 4.19
C LEU A 93 -13.98 3.73 4.10
N LEU A 94 -13.88 2.49 4.55
CA LEU A 94 -14.92 1.47 4.52
C LEU A 94 -16.05 1.76 5.51
N ASP A 95 -15.75 2.35 6.67
CA ASP A 95 -16.72 2.66 7.72
C ASP A 95 -17.73 3.77 7.30
N TYR A 96 -17.37 4.61 6.33
CA TYR A 96 -18.21 5.74 5.89
C TYR A 96 -18.45 5.84 4.36
N ARG A 97 -17.89 4.93 3.55
CA ARG A 97 -17.82 5.04 2.07
C ARG A 97 -17.36 6.43 1.60
N VAL A 98 -16.34 6.99 2.25
CA VAL A 98 -15.77 8.29 1.91
C VAL A 98 -14.52 8.09 1.06
N VAL A 99 -14.46 8.75 -0.10
CA VAL A 99 -13.24 8.86 -0.92
C VAL A 99 -12.45 10.05 -0.40
N ILE A 100 -11.23 9.80 0.07
CA ILE A 100 -10.40 10.82 0.74
C ILE A 100 -9.28 11.37 -0.16
N ALA A 101 -8.95 10.65 -1.24
CA ALA A 101 -7.98 11.09 -2.23
C ALA A 101 -8.28 10.46 -3.60
N THR A 102 -8.13 11.27 -4.65
CA THR A 102 -8.21 10.86 -6.06
C THR A 102 -7.07 11.52 -6.82
N SER A 103 -6.38 10.77 -7.69
CA SER A 103 -5.47 11.38 -8.66
C SER A 103 -6.24 11.68 -9.93
N THR A 104 -6.46 12.95 -10.25
CA THR A 104 -6.93 13.37 -11.58
C THR A 104 -5.71 13.60 -12.46
N ILE A 105 -5.66 12.99 -13.65
CA ILE A 105 -4.67 13.31 -14.69
C ILE A 105 -5.16 14.53 -15.47
#